data_AF-V3YVI5-F1
#
_entry.id   AF-V3YVI5-F1
#
_cell.length_a   1.000
_cell.length_b   1.000
_cell.length_c   1.000
_cell.angle_alpha   90.00
_cell.angle_beta   90.00
_cell.angle_gamma   90.00
#
_symmetry.space_group_name_H-M   'P 1'
#
loop_
_entity.id
_entity.type
_entity.pdbx_description
1 polymer ?
#
loop_
_entity_poly.entity_id
_entity_poly.type
_entity_poly.pdbx_seq_one_letter_code
_entity_poly.pdbx_strand_id
1 'polypeptide(L)'
;MADTTTVVEGKVKYRDGRKWKPRWCVLKKPSPVAGKLLLLLLYKDVKEAIKDGCKPKSCFPIEHFYGLQSGFTYEKENNIMAIICQKQITLFSFENREDLIQFEIKIRRSLGEGNFHIFSEHQFPVRVHKMPSNSKLPQDLIRMHIQGQKFCLTSNVPPKILQCWQISDLRRFGTVEGKFLFEGGSRCNKGKYSGAL
;
A
#
# COMPACT_ATOMS: atom_id res chain seq x y z
N MET A 1 23.15 19.48 -10.79
CA MET A 1 23.02 18.04 -11.09
C MET A 1 21.55 17.68 -10.97
N ALA A 2 20.95 17.01 -11.96
CA ALA A 2 19.56 16.59 -11.86
C ALA A 2 19.42 15.55 -10.73
N ASP A 3 18.47 15.75 -9.81
CA ASP A 3 18.16 14.77 -8.78
C ASP A 3 17.53 13.52 -9.43
N THR A 4 18.34 12.50 -9.68
CA THR A 4 17.90 11.25 -10.30
C THR A 4 17.15 10.33 -9.34
N THR A 5 17.02 10.71 -8.07
CA THR A 5 16.39 9.87 -7.04
C THR A 5 14.90 10.16 -6.87
N THR A 6 14.43 11.34 -7.29
CA THR A 6 13.03 11.72 -7.17
C THR A 6 12.17 10.91 -8.16
N VAL A 7 11.18 10.22 -7.61
CA VAL A 7 10.25 9.34 -8.34
C VAL A 7 9.02 10.13 -8.77
N VAL A 8 8.39 10.83 -7.83
CA VAL A 8 7.24 11.69 -8.10
C VAL A 8 7.14 12.77 -7.02
N GLU A 9 6.70 13.96 -7.42
CA GLU A 9 6.33 15.01 -6.48
C GLU A 9 5.08 15.76 -6.95
N GLY A 10 4.42 16.45 -6.02
CA GLY A 10 3.23 17.21 -6.32
C GLY A 10 2.43 17.63 -5.10
N LYS A 11 1.43 18.49 -5.33
CA LYS A 11 0.51 18.95 -4.32
C LYS A 11 -0.52 17.86 -4.01
N VAL A 12 -0.65 17.51 -2.73
CA VAL A 12 -1.62 16.51 -2.26
C VAL A 12 -2.27 16.99 -0.96
N LYS A 13 -3.41 16.40 -0.60
CA LYS A 13 -3.90 16.46 0.78
C LYS A 13 -3.52 15.15 1.47
N TYR A 14 -2.67 15.24 2.49
CA TYR A 14 -2.28 14.11 3.32
C TYR A 14 -3.25 13.94 4.49
N ARG A 15 -3.66 12.71 4.77
CA ARG A 15 -4.53 12.40 5.90
C ARG A 15 -3.73 12.16 7.17
N ASP A 16 -3.80 13.12 8.09
CA ASP A 16 -3.15 13.08 9.39
C ASP A 16 -4.18 12.93 10.51
N GLY A 17 -4.24 11.74 11.12
CA GLY A 17 -5.11 11.44 12.26
C GLY A 17 -6.60 11.53 11.91
N ARG A 18 -7.24 12.69 12.13
CA ARG A 18 -8.63 13.00 11.72
C ARG A 18 -8.80 14.15 10.70
N LYS A 19 -7.70 14.72 10.20
CA LYS A 19 -7.73 15.90 9.32
C LYS A 19 -7.00 15.66 8.00
N TRP A 20 -7.50 16.26 6.93
CA TRP A 20 -6.79 16.40 5.66
C TRP A 20 -5.93 17.67 5.70
N LYS A 21 -4.65 17.56 5.39
CA LYS A 21 -3.69 18.67 5.41
C LYS A 21 -3.06 18.83 4.03
N PRO A 22 -3.15 20.01 3.39
CA PRO A 22 -2.47 20.24 2.11
C PRO A 22 -0.95 20.22 2.35
N ARG A 23 -0.23 19.50 1.48
CA ARG A 23 1.22 19.31 1.55
C ARG A 23 1.79 19.23 0.14
N TRP A 24 3.06 19.60 0.00
CA TRP A 24 3.86 19.19 -1.14
C TRP A 24 4.49 17.83 -0.80
N CYS A 25 4.12 16.81 -1.55
CA CYS A 25 4.64 15.45 -1.38
C CYS A 25 5.81 15.24 -2.33
N VAL A 26 6.90 14.68 -1.81
CA VAL A 26 8.05 14.22 -2.59
C VAL A 26 8.30 12.77 -2.24
N LEU A 27 8.24 11.91 -3.25
CA LEU A 27 8.64 10.51 -3.19
C LEU A 27 9.96 10.35 -3.90
N LYS A 28 10.97 9.84 -3.18
CA LYS A 28 12.28 9.61 -3.75
C LYS A 28 12.93 8.35 -3.21
N LYS A 29 13.85 7.80 -4.00
CA LYS A 29 14.74 6.72 -3.55
C LYS A 29 15.78 7.30 -2.58
N PRO A 30 16.15 6.60 -1.50
CA PRO A 30 17.22 7.05 -0.61
C PRO A 30 18.59 7.01 -1.28
N SER A 31 18.77 6.18 -2.31
CA SER A 31 19.95 6.16 -3.18
C SER A 31 19.58 5.66 -4.59
N PRO A 32 20.41 5.94 -5.63
CA PRO A 32 20.15 5.45 -6.99
C PRO A 32 20.08 3.93 -7.11
N VAL A 33 20.72 3.21 -6.18
CA VAL A 33 20.76 1.73 -6.14
C VAL A 33 19.74 1.12 -5.18
N ALA A 34 18.94 1.94 -4.49
CA ALA A 34 17.90 1.46 -3.59
C ALA A 34 16.72 0.90 -4.39
N GLY A 35 16.75 -0.40 -4.69
CA GLY A 35 15.77 -1.02 -5.58
C GLY A 35 14.35 -1.12 -5.02
N LYS A 36 14.14 -1.12 -3.69
CA LYS A 36 12.82 -1.41 -3.07
C LYS A 36 12.41 -0.48 -1.93
N LEU A 37 13.13 0.63 -1.73
CA LEU A 37 12.87 1.55 -0.63
C LEU A 37 12.55 2.93 -1.18
N LEU A 38 11.41 3.48 -0.78
CA LEU A 38 11.04 4.86 -1.07
C LEU A 38 10.90 5.64 0.23
N LEU A 39 11.32 6.91 0.18
CA LEU A 39 11.08 7.88 1.24
C LEU A 39 9.95 8.79 0.81
N LEU A 40 8.90 8.87 1.64
CA LEU A 40 7.85 9.85 1.50
C LEU A 40 8.17 11.06 2.37
N LEU A 41 8.31 12.22 1.74
CA LEU A 41 8.59 13.50 2.39
C LEU A 41 7.39 14.43 2.17
N LEU A 42 6.91 15.04 3.26
CA LEU A 42 5.79 15.99 3.23
C LEU A 42 6.26 17.37 3.69
N TYR A 43 6.27 18.32 2.77
CA TYR A 43 6.58 19.72 3.02
C TYR A 43 5.30 20.54 3.15
N LYS A 44 5.37 21.73 3.77
CA LYS A 44 4.22 22.63 3.85
C LYS A 44 3.72 23.02 2.46
N ASP A 45 4.65 23.34 1.57
CA ASP A 45 4.44 23.80 0.21
C ASP A 45 5.70 23.55 -0.64
N VAL A 46 5.62 23.87 -1.94
CA VAL A 46 6.71 23.70 -2.90
C VAL A 46 7.92 24.59 -2.59
N LYS A 47 7.71 25.76 -1.95
CA LYS A 47 8.81 26.68 -1.61
C LYS A 47 9.67 26.08 -0.50
N GLU A 48 9.05 25.47 0.50
CA GLU A 48 9.78 24.69 1.51
C GLU A 48 10.49 23.47 0.90
N ALA A 49 9.91 22.82 -0.11
CA ALA A 49 10.51 21.63 -0.73
C ALA A 49 11.79 21.92 -1.52
N ILE A 50 11.84 23.06 -2.23
CA ILE A 50 13.00 23.48 -3.04
C ILE A 50 14.09 24.16 -2.18
N LYS A 51 13.73 24.67 -0.99
CA LYS A 51 14.67 25.37 -0.13
C LYS A 51 15.70 24.40 0.47
N ASP A 52 16.96 24.60 0.10
CA ASP A 52 18.09 23.83 0.63
C ASP A 52 18.11 23.82 2.17
N GLY A 53 18.32 22.63 2.73
CA GLY A 53 18.35 22.40 4.18
C GLY A 53 16.98 22.48 4.89
N CYS A 54 15.88 22.73 4.17
CA CYS A 54 14.56 22.73 4.78
C CYS A 54 14.13 21.31 5.16
N LYS A 55 13.74 21.13 6.43
CA LYS A 55 13.27 19.83 6.93
C LYS A 55 11.79 19.64 6.59
N PRO A 56 11.40 18.46 6.07
CA PRO A 56 9.99 18.15 5.83
C PRO A 56 9.22 18.11 7.16
N LYS A 57 7.92 18.39 7.11
CA LYS A 57 7.03 18.26 8.28
C LYS A 57 6.85 16.81 8.69
N SER A 58 6.98 15.88 7.74
CA SER A 58 6.94 14.44 7.99
C SER A 58 7.83 13.73 6.99
N CYS A 59 8.56 12.73 7.46
CA CYS A 59 9.41 11.86 6.66
C CYS A 59 9.20 10.44 7.16
N PHE A 60 8.80 9.53 6.28
CA PHE A 60 8.76 8.11 6.64
C PHE A 60 9.08 7.22 5.44
N PRO A 61 9.79 6.11 5.68
CA PRO A 61 10.07 5.12 4.65
C PRO A 61 8.82 4.30 4.32
N ILE A 62 8.63 4.00 3.04
CA ILE A 62 7.63 3.05 2.55
C ILE A 62 8.26 1.67 2.61
N GLU A 63 8.11 1.03 3.76
CA GLU A 63 8.57 -0.34 4.01
C GLU A 63 7.39 -1.31 4.12
N HIS A 64 7.67 -2.58 3.82
CA HIS A 64 6.67 -3.64 3.87
C HIS A 64 5.38 -3.32 3.09
N PHE A 65 5.54 -2.67 1.93
CA PHE A 65 4.46 -2.33 1.00
C PHE A 65 3.68 -3.57 0.52
N TYR A 66 2.36 -3.52 0.57
CA TYR A 66 1.46 -4.54 0.04
C TYR A 66 0.76 -4.10 -1.24
N GLY A 67 0.51 -2.80 -1.39
CA GLY A 67 -0.22 -2.33 -2.55
C GLY A 67 -0.74 -0.89 -2.49
N LEU A 68 -1.32 -0.45 -3.60
CA LEU A 68 -2.02 0.82 -3.74
C LEU A 68 -3.49 0.60 -4.05
N GLN A 69 -4.39 1.09 -3.21
CA GLN A 69 -5.81 1.19 -3.56
C GLN A 69 -6.13 2.63 -3.92
N SER A 70 -6.68 2.89 -5.10
CA SER A 70 -6.96 4.24 -5.58
C SER A 70 -8.39 4.39 -6.13
N GLY A 71 -8.79 5.63 -6.42
CA GLY A 71 -10.04 5.94 -7.12
C GLY A 71 -11.30 5.89 -6.25
N PHE A 72 -11.17 6.04 -4.93
CA PHE A 72 -12.30 6.10 -4.01
C PHE A 72 -12.46 7.48 -3.38
N THR A 73 -13.57 7.67 -2.66
CA THR A 73 -13.91 8.90 -1.92
C THR A 73 -13.95 8.62 -0.41
N TYR A 74 -13.56 9.59 0.40
CA TYR A 74 -13.56 9.47 1.87
C TYR A 74 -13.54 10.84 2.53
N GLU A 75 -14.43 11.07 3.51
CA GLU A 75 -14.51 12.31 4.30
C GLU A 75 -14.48 13.59 3.44
N LYS A 76 -15.36 13.67 2.43
CA LYS A 76 -15.52 14.80 1.49
C LYS A 76 -14.37 15.04 0.51
N GLU A 77 -13.34 14.20 0.53
CA GLU A 77 -12.29 14.22 -0.47
C GLU A 77 -12.54 13.16 -1.56
N ASN A 78 -12.18 13.51 -2.78
CA ASN A 78 -12.22 12.63 -3.96
C ASN A 78 -10.81 12.28 -4.39
N ASN A 79 -10.71 11.44 -5.44
CA ASN A 79 -9.44 11.01 -6.03
C ASN A 79 -8.47 10.56 -4.94
N ILE A 80 -8.90 9.62 -4.09
CA ILE A 80 -8.06 9.17 -2.97
C ILE A 80 -7.24 7.96 -3.39
N MET A 81 -5.97 7.98 -3.01
CA MET A 81 -5.06 6.85 -3.04
C MET A 81 -4.63 6.47 -1.62
N ALA A 82 -4.66 5.19 -1.33
CA ALA A 82 -4.14 4.58 -0.12
C ALA A 82 -2.86 3.82 -0.43
N ILE A 83 -1.77 4.14 0.27
CA ILE A 83 -0.55 3.32 0.30
C ILE A 83 -0.69 2.34 1.46
N ILE A 84 -0.69 1.05 1.15
CA ILE A 84 -0.92 -0.03 2.11
C ILE A 84 0.43 -0.65 2.48
N CYS A 85 0.84 -0.47 3.73
CA CYS A 85 2.06 -1.05 4.30
C CYS A 85 1.70 -1.85 5.56
N GLN A 86 2.52 -2.84 5.92
CA GLN A 86 2.22 -3.76 7.04
C GLN A 86 1.85 -3.08 8.36
N LYS A 87 2.47 -1.95 8.70
CA LYS A 87 2.23 -1.24 9.96
C LYS A 87 1.25 -0.08 9.84
N GLN A 88 1.04 0.45 8.64
CA GLN A 88 0.25 1.67 8.43
C GLN A 88 -0.36 1.74 7.04
N ILE A 89 -1.53 2.38 6.97
CA ILE A 89 -2.13 2.81 5.70
C ILE A 89 -2.09 4.33 5.66
N THR A 90 -1.58 4.86 4.56
CA THR A 90 -1.38 6.29 4.35
C THR A 90 -2.33 6.76 3.26
N LEU A 91 -3.18 7.75 3.52
CA LEU A 91 -4.14 8.26 2.54
C LEU A 91 -3.71 9.62 1.97
N PHE A 92 -3.88 9.76 0.65
CA PHE A 92 -3.65 10.97 -0.11
C PHE A 92 -4.87 11.27 -0.96
N SER A 93 -5.33 12.52 -0.95
CA SER A 93 -6.29 13.01 -1.93
C SER A 93 -5.59 13.93 -2.92
N PHE A 94 -6.01 13.80 -4.18
CA PHE A 94 -5.50 14.57 -5.31
C PHE A 94 -6.57 15.51 -5.85
N GLU A 95 -6.13 16.63 -6.39
CA GLU A 95 -7.03 17.65 -6.94
C GLU A 95 -7.77 17.11 -8.18
N ASN A 96 -7.05 16.39 -9.04
CA ASN A 96 -7.56 15.78 -10.26
C ASN A 96 -7.16 14.29 -10.36
N ARG A 97 -7.73 13.60 -11.34
CA ARG A 97 -7.54 12.15 -11.52
C ARG A 97 -6.18 11.85 -12.17
N GLU A 98 -5.69 12.75 -13.00
CA GLU A 98 -4.43 12.65 -13.72
C GLU A 98 -3.24 12.59 -12.75
N ASP A 99 -3.22 13.46 -11.74
CA ASP A 99 -2.20 13.49 -10.69
C ASP A 99 -2.21 12.20 -9.87
N LEU A 100 -3.40 11.71 -9.51
CA LEU A 100 -3.55 10.43 -8.83
C LEU A 100 -2.95 9.29 -9.67
N ILE A 101 -3.30 9.22 -10.95
CA ILE A 101 -2.81 8.17 -11.86
C ILE A 101 -1.28 8.28 -12.03
N GLN A 102 -0.74 9.49 -12.16
CA GLN A 102 0.71 9.68 -12.25
C GLN A 102 1.44 9.17 -11.00
N PHE A 103 0.97 9.53 -9.80
CA PHE A 103 1.54 9.06 -8.55
C PHE A 103 1.48 7.54 -8.45
N GLU A 104 0.32 6.96 -8.75
CA GLU A 104 0.09 5.52 -8.72
C GLU A 104 1.04 4.77 -9.65
N ILE A 105 1.15 5.19 -10.92
CA ILE A 105 2.05 4.57 -11.90
C ILE A 105 3.50 4.69 -11.46
N LYS A 106 3.95 5.87 -11.02
CA LYS A 106 5.34 6.11 -10.64
C LYS A 106 5.73 5.32 -9.38
N ILE A 107 4.85 5.22 -8.39
CA ILE A 107 5.07 4.38 -7.20
C ILE A 107 5.14 2.90 -7.58
N ARG A 108 4.16 2.38 -8.35
CA ARG A 108 4.17 0.96 -8.75
C ARG A 108 5.39 0.60 -9.57
N ARG A 109 5.80 1.48 -10.50
CA ARG A 109 7.04 1.29 -11.27
C ARG A 109 8.25 1.25 -10.36
N SER A 110 8.40 2.22 -9.46
CA SER A 110 9.58 2.28 -8.61
C SER A 110 9.66 1.18 -7.54
N LEU A 111 8.54 0.70 -7.02
CA LEU A 111 8.51 -0.40 -6.05
C LEU A 111 8.45 -1.79 -6.72
N GLY A 112 8.13 -1.82 -8.02
CA GLY A 112 8.14 -3.00 -8.89
C GLY A 112 9.41 -3.16 -9.71
N GLU A 113 10.42 -2.29 -9.53
CA GLU A 113 11.70 -2.38 -10.23
C GLU A 113 12.43 -3.69 -9.88
N GLY A 114 12.57 -4.53 -10.90
CA GLY A 114 13.15 -5.87 -10.90
C GLY A 114 12.41 -6.68 -11.97
N ASN A 115 13.13 -7.21 -12.96
CA ASN A 115 12.62 -7.87 -14.19
C ASN A 115 11.83 -9.18 -13.96
N PHE A 116 11.01 -9.26 -12.93
CA PHE A 116 10.23 -10.44 -12.62
C PHE A 116 8.77 -10.00 -12.40
N HIS A 117 7.88 -10.45 -13.29
CA HIS A 117 6.42 -10.38 -13.15
C HIS A 117 5.92 -10.89 -11.77
N ILE A 118 6.75 -11.62 -11.02
CA ILE A 118 6.49 -12.08 -9.65
C ILE A 118 6.38 -10.91 -8.64
N PHE A 119 6.90 -9.72 -8.93
CA PHE A 119 6.85 -8.58 -7.99
C PHE A 119 5.73 -7.57 -8.28
N SER A 120 4.90 -7.78 -9.31
CA SER A 120 3.75 -6.90 -9.51
C SER A 120 2.72 -7.11 -8.41
N GLU A 121 2.26 -5.98 -7.87
CA GLU A 121 1.12 -5.96 -6.97
C GLU A 121 -0.14 -6.40 -7.74
N HIS A 122 -0.86 -7.38 -7.21
CA HIS A 122 -2.17 -7.76 -7.73
C HIS A 122 -3.24 -7.57 -6.66
N GLN A 123 -4.42 -7.14 -7.12
CA GLN A 123 -5.59 -6.91 -6.27
C GLN A 123 -6.74 -7.78 -6.73
N PHE A 124 -7.27 -8.57 -5.81
CA PHE A 124 -8.41 -9.44 -6.06
C PHE A 124 -9.55 -9.09 -5.10
N PRO A 125 -10.76 -8.80 -5.60
CA PRO A 125 -11.94 -8.85 -4.75
C PRO A 125 -12.17 -10.32 -4.36
N VAL A 126 -12.27 -10.59 -3.06
CA VAL A 126 -12.46 -11.94 -2.53
C VAL A 126 -13.55 -11.94 -1.47
N ARG A 127 -14.23 -13.07 -1.28
CA ARG A 127 -15.25 -13.22 -0.24
C ARG A 127 -14.81 -14.33 0.70
N VAL A 128 -14.75 -14.02 2.00
CA VAL A 128 -14.40 -15.02 3.00
C VAL A 128 -15.50 -16.09 3.05
N HIS A 129 -15.19 -17.30 2.61
CA HIS A 129 -16.14 -18.40 2.55
C HIS A 129 -16.10 -19.26 3.82
N LYS A 130 -14.90 -19.65 4.27
CA LYS A 130 -14.73 -20.47 5.48
C LYS A 130 -13.47 -20.05 6.20
N MET A 131 -13.61 -19.85 7.51
CA MET A 131 -12.51 -19.58 8.44
C MET A 131 -12.77 -20.34 9.75
N PRO A 132 -11.72 -20.69 10.52
CA PRO A 132 -11.85 -21.20 11.87
C PRO A 132 -12.68 -20.25 12.74
N SER A 133 -13.37 -20.81 13.73
CA SER A 133 -14.28 -20.10 14.65
C SER A 133 -13.62 -18.91 15.36
N ASN A 134 -12.29 -18.89 15.48
CA ASN A 134 -11.54 -17.83 16.16
C ASN A 134 -11.11 -16.68 15.21
N SER A 135 -11.47 -16.76 13.93
CA SER A 135 -11.12 -15.74 12.94
C SER A 135 -12.02 -14.51 13.07
N LYS A 136 -11.39 -13.33 13.08
CA LYS A 136 -12.08 -12.04 13.13
C LYS A 136 -12.31 -11.45 11.72
N LEU A 137 -12.13 -12.25 10.67
CA LEU A 137 -12.35 -11.78 9.31
C LEU A 137 -13.86 -11.68 9.02
N PRO A 138 -14.32 -10.57 8.44
CA PRO A 138 -15.72 -10.42 8.06
C PRO A 138 -16.05 -11.39 6.93
N GLN A 139 -17.27 -11.96 6.95
CA GLN A 139 -17.84 -12.71 5.83
C GLN A 139 -18.41 -11.77 4.76
N ASP A 140 -17.59 -10.79 4.34
CA ASP A 140 -17.97 -9.76 3.38
C ASP A 140 -17.01 -9.78 2.18
N LEU A 141 -17.36 -9.05 1.13
CA LEU A 141 -16.46 -8.76 0.03
C LEU A 141 -15.33 -7.85 0.55
N ILE A 142 -14.12 -8.39 0.52
CA ILE A 142 -12.90 -7.72 0.93
C ILE A 142 -11.90 -7.73 -0.22
N ARG A 143 -10.76 -7.07 -0.03
CA ARG A 143 -9.71 -7.01 -1.04
C ARG A 143 -8.47 -7.77 -0.59
N MET A 144 -7.96 -8.62 -1.46
CA MET A 144 -6.68 -9.29 -1.29
C MET A 144 -5.62 -8.58 -2.12
N HIS A 145 -4.54 -8.15 -1.47
CA HIS A 145 -3.35 -7.59 -2.11
C HIS A 145 -2.23 -8.62 -2.04
N ILE A 146 -1.69 -9.02 -3.20
CA ILE A 146 -0.53 -9.92 -3.30
C ILE A 146 0.64 -9.12 -3.85
N GLN A 147 1.80 -9.17 -3.17
CA GLN A 147 3.02 -8.49 -3.58
C GLN A 147 4.23 -9.39 -3.30
N GLY A 148 4.79 -9.99 -4.35
CA GLY A 148 5.88 -10.97 -4.20
C GLY A 148 5.47 -12.15 -3.32
N GLN A 149 6.30 -12.45 -2.32
CA GLN A 149 6.13 -13.60 -1.40
C GLN A 149 5.20 -13.31 -0.21
N LYS A 150 4.30 -12.32 -0.31
CA LYS A 150 3.39 -11.95 0.79
C LYS A 150 2.06 -11.43 0.27
N PHE A 151 1.05 -11.51 1.13
CA PHE A 151 -0.26 -10.94 0.83
C PHE A 151 -0.95 -10.39 2.09
N CYS A 152 -1.91 -9.50 1.89
CA CYS A 152 -2.77 -9.02 2.96
C CYS A 152 -4.24 -8.92 2.51
N LEU A 153 -5.14 -8.98 3.49
CA LEU A 153 -6.56 -8.70 3.31
C LEU A 153 -6.88 -7.34 3.89
N THR A 154 -7.61 -6.53 3.14
CA THR A 154 -8.09 -5.22 3.58
C THR A 154 -9.61 -5.11 3.51
N SER A 155 -10.19 -4.33 4.42
CA SER A 155 -11.57 -3.84 4.25
C SER A 155 -11.68 -2.93 3.02
N ASN A 156 -12.91 -2.55 2.67
CA ASN A 156 -13.20 -1.72 1.49
C ASN A 156 -12.67 -0.27 1.61
N VAL A 157 -13.51 0.67 2.05
CA VAL A 157 -13.18 2.11 1.99
C VAL A 157 -13.35 2.78 3.37
N PRO A 158 -12.32 3.48 3.89
CA PRO A 158 -10.92 3.40 3.46
C PRO A 158 -10.37 2.01 3.80
N PRO A 159 -9.32 1.54 3.10
CA PRO A 159 -8.76 0.25 3.39
C PRO A 159 -8.21 0.21 4.82
N LYS A 160 -8.45 -0.89 5.51
CA LYS A 160 -7.85 -1.26 6.80
C LYS A 160 -7.28 -2.65 6.67
N ILE A 161 -6.03 -2.85 7.09
CA ILE A 161 -5.43 -4.19 7.14
C ILE A 161 -6.22 -5.02 8.16
N LEU A 162 -6.84 -6.07 7.67
CA LEU A 162 -7.51 -7.07 8.48
C LEU A 162 -6.48 -8.11 8.93
N GLN A 163 -5.68 -8.60 7.98
CA GLN A 163 -4.69 -9.63 8.23
C GLN A 163 -3.61 -9.69 7.14
N CYS A 164 -2.42 -10.16 7.50
CA CYS A 164 -1.22 -10.24 6.66
C CYS A 164 -0.55 -11.59 6.80
N TRP A 165 0.03 -12.10 5.71
CA TRP A 165 0.77 -13.35 5.69
C TRP A 165 2.00 -13.25 4.77
N GLN A 166 3.03 -14.03 5.11
CA GLN A 166 4.09 -14.40 4.18
C GLN A 166 3.73 -15.75 3.56
N ILE A 167 3.92 -15.89 2.25
CA ILE A 167 3.66 -17.14 1.54
C ILE A 167 4.57 -18.25 2.06
N SER A 168 5.82 -17.92 2.42
CA SER A 168 6.78 -18.87 3.02
C SER A 168 6.36 -19.41 4.39
N ASP A 169 5.43 -18.74 5.08
CA ASP A 169 4.94 -19.19 6.39
C ASP A 169 3.68 -20.06 6.26
N LEU A 170 3.10 -20.17 5.06
CA LEU A 170 1.97 -21.05 4.81
C LEU A 170 2.45 -22.51 4.74
N ARG A 171 1.66 -23.42 5.30
CA ARG A 171 1.88 -24.87 5.15
C ARG A 171 1.45 -25.34 3.78
N ARG A 172 0.29 -24.86 3.31
CA ARG A 172 -0.34 -25.25 2.05
C ARG A 172 -1.14 -24.07 1.52
N PHE A 173 -1.19 -23.94 0.21
CA PHE A 173 -2.13 -23.04 -0.48
C PHE A 173 -2.38 -23.54 -1.89
N GLY A 174 -3.52 -23.14 -2.47
CA GLY A 174 -3.88 -23.54 -3.82
C GLY A 174 -5.29 -23.13 -4.17
N THR A 175 -5.67 -23.36 -5.41
CA THR A 175 -7.03 -23.15 -5.89
C THR A 175 -7.80 -24.45 -5.90
N VAL A 176 -9.03 -24.44 -5.38
CA VAL A 176 -9.96 -25.57 -5.41
C VAL A 176 -11.33 -25.03 -5.76
N GLU A 177 -11.92 -25.52 -6.85
CA GLU A 177 -13.26 -25.11 -7.32
C GLU A 177 -13.43 -23.58 -7.45
N GLY A 178 -12.41 -22.90 -7.97
CA GLY A 178 -12.42 -21.44 -8.14
C GLY A 178 -12.24 -20.63 -6.85
N LYS A 179 -12.02 -21.29 -5.71
CA LYS A 179 -11.72 -20.65 -4.41
C LYS A 179 -10.23 -20.72 -4.14
N PHE A 180 -9.68 -19.70 -3.48
CA PHE A 180 -8.30 -19.74 -3.00
C PHE A 180 -8.28 -20.25 -1.56
N LEU A 181 -7.63 -21.39 -1.34
CA LEU A 181 -7.48 -22.01 -0.03
C LEU A 181 -6.04 -21.86 0.45
N PHE A 182 -5.88 -21.61 1.75
CA PHE A 182 -4.57 -21.61 2.37
C PHE A 182 -4.65 -22.14 3.81
N GLU A 183 -3.53 -22.66 4.32
CA GLU A 183 -3.32 -23.05 5.70
C GLU A 183 -2.08 -22.34 6.24
N GLY A 184 -2.26 -21.48 7.24
CA GLY A 184 -1.14 -20.82 7.90
C GLY A 184 -0.32 -21.78 8.77
N GLY A 185 1.00 -21.69 8.69
CA GLY A 185 1.91 -22.45 9.55
C GLY A 185 2.08 -21.85 10.94
N SER A 186 2.93 -22.48 11.75
CA SER A 186 3.22 -22.04 13.13
C SER A 186 3.86 -20.65 13.19
N ARG A 187 4.52 -20.20 12.12
CA ARG A 187 5.15 -18.88 11.96
C ARG A 187 4.15 -17.77 11.59
N CYS A 188 2.94 -18.13 11.13
CA CYS A 188 1.88 -17.15 10.88
C CYS A 188 1.29 -16.67 12.22
N ASN A 189 1.97 -15.77 12.94
CA ASN A 189 1.58 -15.24 14.25
C ASN A 189 0.06 -15.24 14.54
N LYS A 190 -0.67 -14.29 13.94
CA LYS A 190 -2.14 -14.14 14.06
C LYS A 190 -2.91 -14.92 12.98
N GLY A 191 -2.20 -15.66 12.12
CA GLY A 191 -2.70 -16.29 10.92
C GLY A 191 -2.48 -17.78 10.83
N LYS A 192 -2.33 -18.48 11.97
CA LYS A 192 -2.27 -19.95 12.07
C LYS A 192 -3.55 -20.68 11.61
N TYR A 193 -4.40 -19.98 10.88
CA TYR A 193 -5.73 -20.41 10.51
C TYR A 193 -5.72 -20.84 9.05
N SER A 194 -6.51 -21.86 8.74
CA SER A 194 -6.85 -22.18 7.35
C SER A 194 -7.94 -21.22 6.86
N GLY A 195 -7.90 -20.81 5.62
CA GLY A 195 -8.91 -19.93 5.03
C GLY A 195 -9.32 -20.39 3.65
N ALA A 196 -10.59 -20.20 3.31
CA ALA A 196 -11.11 -20.29 1.95
C ALA A 196 -11.68 -18.92 1.55
N LEU A 197 -11.14 -18.35 0.47
CA LEU A 197 -11.44 -17.04 -0.10
C LEU A 197 -12.00 -17.14 -1.52
#